data_AF-A0A0M3IXV9-F1
#
_entry.id   AF-A0A0M3IXV9-F1
#
_cell.length_a   1.000
_cell.length_b   1.000
_cell.length_c   1.000
_cell.angle_alpha   90.00
_cell.angle_beta   90.00
_cell.angle_gamma   90.00
#
_symmetry.space_group_name_H-M   'P 1'
#
loop_
_entity.id
_entity.type
_entity.pdbx_description
1 polymer ?
#
loop_
_entity_poly.entity_id
_entity_poly.type
_entity_poly.pdbx_seq_one_letter_code
_entity_poly.pdbx_strand_id
1 'polypeptide(L)' 'MISAFCGTCGHHLIVPPEVGPANIKAYITAHKKERCIGASKTTLRQRRAEITRLDGLMRNASHILVPGKLFLHCYHSIQP' A
#
# COMPACT_ATOMS: atom_id res chain seq x y z
N MET A 1 9.91 -4.46 -17.09
CA MET A 1 8.99 -4.27 -15.94
C MET A 1 8.97 -5.58 -15.17
N ILE A 2 9.41 -5.58 -13.91
CA ILE A 2 9.33 -6.77 -13.05
C ILE A 2 7.96 -6.74 -12.38
N SER A 3 7.28 -7.89 -12.33
CA SER A 3 6.03 -8.05 -11.60
C SER A 3 6.17 -9.07 -10.48
N ALA A 4 5.38 -8.88 -9.43
CA ALA A 4 5.38 -9.77 -8.26
C ALA A 4 3.94 -10.18 -7.91
N PHE A 5 3.68 -11.48 -7.79
CA PHE A 5 2.33 -11.96 -7.50
C PHE A 5 2.02 -11.92 -6.00
N CYS A 6 0.87 -11.34 -5.63
CA CYS A 6 0.37 -11.35 -4.26
C CYS A 6 -0.72 -12.41 -4.09
N GLY A 7 -0.38 -13.57 -3.50
CA GLY A 7 -1.35 -14.64 -3.23
C GLY A 7 -2.48 -14.28 -2.26
N THR A 8 -2.40 -13.16 -1.54
CA THR A 8 -3.47 -12.71 -0.63
C THR A 8 -4.62 -12.02 -1.37
N CYS A 9 -4.32 -11.28 -2.44
CA CYS A 9 -5.34 -10.56 -3.21
C CYS A 9 -5.47 -11.05 -4.66
N GLY A 10 -4.60 -11.96 -5.13
CA GLY A 10 -4.62 -12.47 -6.50
C GLY A 10 -4.09 -11.50 -7.57
N HIS A 11 -3.47 -10.38 -7.19
CA HIS A 11 -2.99 -9.37 -8.14
C HIS A 11 -1.48 -9.44 -8.37
N HIS A 12 -1.06 -9.09 -9.59
CA HIS A 12 0.33 -8.81 -9.91
C HIS A 12 0.66 -7.35 -9.56
N LEU A 13 1.74 -7.16 -8.81
CA LEU A 13 2.24 -5.86 -8.39
C LEU A 13 3.29 -5.39 -9.39
N ILE A 14 3.16 -4.16 -9.87
CA ILE A 14 4.22 -3.51 -10.63
C ILE A 14 5.32 -3.17 -9.63
N VAL A 15 6.49 -3.78 -9.82
CA VAL A 15 7.67 -3.55 -9.01
C VAL A 15 8.54 -2.51 -9.72
N PRO A 16 8.94 -1.42 -9.05
CA PRO A 16 9.82 -0.43 -9.64
C PRO A 16 11.15 -1.09 -10.08
N PRO A 17 11.72 -0.70 -11.23
CA PRO A 17 12.92 -1.33 -11.78
C PRO A 17 14.15 -1.23 -10.87
N GLU A 18 14.21 -0.22 -10.00
CA GLU A 18 15.25 -0.05 -8.98
C GLU A 18 15.19 -1.10 -7.85
N VAL A 19 14.06 -1.78 -7.69
CA VAL A 19 13.92 -2.85 -6.71
C VAL A 19 14.56 -4.11 -7.28
N GLY A 20 15.81 -4.36 -6.88
CA GLY A 20 16.52 -5.58 -7.25
C GLY A 20 15.77 -6.86 -6.83
N PRO A 21 16.05 -8.02 -7.46
CA PRO A 21 15.34 -9.27 -7.19
C PRO A 21 15.29 -9.67 -5.71
N ALA A 22 16.37 -9.40 -4.97
CA ALA A 22 16.47 -9.66 -3.54
C ALA A 22 15.41 -8.90 -2.70
N ASN A 23 14.92 -7.76 -3.21
CA ASN A 23 14.00 -6.87 -2.52
C ASN A 23 12.53 -7.07 -2.91
N ILE A 24 12.22 -7.96 -3.87
CA ILE A 24 10.84 -8.25 -4.29
C ILE A 24 10.00 -8.73 -3.10
N LYS A 25 10.57 -9.56 -2.22
CA LYS A 25 9.89 -10.04 -1.02
C LYS A 25 9.51 -8.87 -0.09
N ALA A 26 10.41 -7.90 0.10
CA ALA A 26 10.13 -6.72 0.89
C ALA A 26 9.00 -5.89 0.27
N TYR A 27 8.97 -5.76 -1.06
CA TYR A 27 7.91 -5.08 -1.79
C TYR A 27 6.55 -5.76 -1.62
N ILE A 28 6.48 -7.09 -1.74
CA ILE A 28 5.24 -7.86 -1.49
C ILE A 28 4.80 -7.69 -0.02
N THR A 29 5.72 -7.72 0.94
CA THR A 29 5.43 -7.52 2.36
C THR A 29 4.85 -6.12 2.61
N ALA A 30 5.46 -5.08 2.06
CA ALA A 30 4.97 -3.71 2.15
C ALA A 30 3.56 -3.59 1.54
N HIS A 31 3.35 -4.16 0.35
CA HIS A 31 2.03 -4.24 -0.26
C HIS A 31 1.00 -4.90 0.67
N LYS A 32 1.29 -6.09 1.23
CA LYS A 32 0.37 -6.78 2.14
C LYS A 32 0.00 -5.91 3.34
N LYS A 33 0.98 -5.23 3.92
CA LYS A 33 0.80 -4.35 5.08
C LYS A 33 -0.01 -3.10 4.76
N GLU A 34 0.22 -2.47 3.60
CA GLU A 34 -0.20 -1.08 3.37
C GLU A 34 -1.26 -0.94 2.28
N ARG A 35 -1.22 -1.77 1.23
CA ARG A 35 -1.98 -1.54 -0.02
C ARG A 35 -2.85 -2.70 -0.47
N CYS A 36 -2.65 -3.90 0.06
CA CYS A 36 -3.40 -5.09 -0.32
C CYS A 36 -4.89 -4.91 -0.03
N ILE A 37 -5.72 -5.16 -1.05
CA ILE A 37 -7.19 -5.10 -0.95
C ILE A 37 -7.78 -6.35 -0.29
N GLY A 38 -7.09 -7.49 -0.39
CA GLY A 38 -7.41 -8.73 0.32
C GLY A 38 -6.89 -8.76 1.77
N ALA A 39 -6.52 -7.60 2.33
CA ALA A 39 -5.97 -7.52 3.67
C ALA A 39 -6.99 -7.91 4.74
N SER A 40 -6.52 -8.54 5.81
CA SER A 40 -7.36 -8.93 6.93
C SER A 40 -8.00 -7.72 7.63
N LYS A 41 -9.11 -7.94 8.34
CA LYS A 41 -9.74 -6.89 9.18
C LYS A 41 -8.74 -6.31 10.20
N THR A 42 -7.88 -7.14 10.77
CA THR A 42 -6.81 -6.71 11.70
C THR A 42 -5.83 -5.77 11.03
N THR A 43 -5.36 -6.11 9.82
CA THR A 43 -4.47 -5.25 9.03
C THR A 43 -5.15 -3.92 8.70
N LEU A 44 -6.43 -3.93 8.31
CA LEU A 44 -7.17 -2.69 8.04
C LEU A 44 -7.31 -1.82 9.30
N ARG A 45 -7.53 -2.40 10.48
CA ARG A 45 -7.53 -1.68 11.76
C ARG A 45 -6.16 -1.06 12.06
N GLN A 46 -5.08 -1.80 11.84
CA GLN A 46 -3.71 -1.30 11.99
C GLN A 46 -3.44 -0.13 11.04
N ARG A 47 -3.86 -0.22 9.77
CA ARG A 47 -3.74 0.88 8.79
C ARG A 47 -4.47 2.13 9.26
N ARG A 48 -5.69 2.00 9.79
CA ARG A 48 -6.47 3.14 10.32
C ARG A 48 -5.75 3.82 11.48
N ALA A 49 -5.24 3.03 12.44
CA ALA A 49 -4.48 3.55 13.58
C ALA A 49 -3.19 4.26 13.12
N GLU A 50 -2.48 3.69 12.16
CA GLU A 50 -1.25 4.27 11.64
C GLU A 50 -1.51 5.59 10.90
N ILE A 51 -2.57 5.66 10.08
CA ILE A 51 -2.97 6.91 9.43
C ILE A 51 -3.26 7.99 10.49
N THR A 52 -4.05 7.67 11.53
CA THR A 52 -4.34 8.61 12.62
C THR A 52 -3.07 9.07 13.33
N ARG A 53 -2.12 8.17 13.55
CA ARG A 53 -0.82 8.50 14.16
C ARG A 53 0.02 9.40 13.28
N LEU A 54 0.10 9.13 11.98
CA LEU A 54 0.86 9.94 11.02
C LEU A 54 0.24 11.33 10.84
N ASP A 55 -1.09 11.40 10.80
CA ASP A 55 -1.86 12.64 10.72
C ASP A 55 -1.58 13.56 11.91
N GLY A 56 -1.61 13.02 13.14
CA GLY A 56 -1.24 13.77 14.35
C GLY A 56 0.21 14.23 14.40
N LEU A 57 1.09 13.66 13.56
CA LEU A 57 2.49 14.08 13.39
C LEU A 57 2.70 14.94 12.14
N MET A 58 1.64 15.30 11.42
CA MET A 58 1.70 16.02 10.14
C MET A 58 2.59 15.31 9.09
N ARG A 59 2.60 13.97 9.10
CA ARG A 59 3.38 13.15 8.16
C ARG A 59 2.50 12.59 7.05
N ASN A 60 3.08 12.41 5.87
CA ASN A 60 2.38 11.83 4.73
C ASN A 60 1.98 10.36 4.98
N ALA A 61 0.69 10.06 4.80
CA ALA A 61 0.12 8.73 4.92
C ALA A 61 -0.46 8.18 3.59
N SER A 62 -0.21 8.84 2.45
CA SER A 62 -0.78 8.47 1.13
C SER A 62 -0.37 7.08 0.63
N HIS A 63 0.70 6.50 1.18
CA HIS A 63 1.15 5.16 0.85
C HIS A 63 0.23 4.07 1.44
N ILE A 64 -0.57 4.37 2.46
CA ILE A 64 -1.45 3.44 3.18
C ILE A 64 -2.88 3.49 2.59
N LEU A 65 -3.37 2.37 2.06
CA LEU A 65 -4.73 2.23 1.55
C LEU A 65 -5.69 1.74 2.65
N VAL A 66 -6.72 2.53 2.94
CA VAL A 66 -7.90 2.11 3.69
C VAL A 66 -9.15 2.29 2.81
N PRO A 67 -9.82 1.19 2.42
CA PRO A 67 -11.07 1.28 1.65
C PRO A 67 -12.11 2.17 2.36
N GLY A 68 -12.73 3.07 1.60
CA GLY A 68 -13.74 4.01 2.10
C GLY A 68 -13.21 5.28 2.78
N LYS A 69 -11.88 5.45 2.93
CA LYS A 69 -11.29 6.77 3.22
C LYS A 69 -10.94 7.45 1.91
N LEU A 70 -11.61 8.56 1.59
CA LEU A 70 -11.23 9.42 0.48
C LEU A 70 -9.92 10.12 0.88
N PHE A 71 -8.79 9.68 0.34
CA PHE A 71 -7.56 10.47 0.44
C PHE A 71 -7.65 11.58 -0.59
N LEU A 72 -7.90 12.82 -0.16
CA LEU A 72 -7.95 14.01 -1.03
C LEU A 72 -6.69 14.17 -1.90
N HIS A 73 -5.55 13.60 -1.47
CA HIS A 73 -4.30 13.60 -2.24
C HIS A 73 -4.21 12.56 -3.37
N CYS A 74 -5.15 11.62 -3.51
CA CYS A 74 -5.11 10.62 -4.58
C CYS A 74 -5.61 11.14 -5.95
N TYR A 75 -6.27 12.31 -6.00
CA TYR A 75 -6.80 12.84 -7.26
C TYR A 75 -5.70 13.32 -8.23
N HIS A 76 -4.50 13.62 -7.72
CA HIS A 76 -3.41 14.17 -8.54
C HIS A 76 -2.51 13.11 -9.19
N SER A 77 -2.72 11.81 -8.90
CA SER A 77 -1.89 10.71 -9.43
C SER A 77 -2.65 9.77 -10.36
N ILE A 78 -3.91 10.08 -10.69
CA ILE A 78 -4.78 9.30 -11.58
C ILE A 78 -5.41 10.21 -12.66
N GLN A 79 -4.67 11.19 -13.17
CA GLN A 79 -5.01 11.82 -14.44
C GLN A 79 -4.08 11.27 -15.53
N PRO A 80 -4.62 10.95 -16.72
CA PRO A 80 -3.91 10.24 -17.78
C PRO A 80 -2.71 11.01 -18.34
#